data_AF-A0A3M2L022-F1
#
_entry.id   AF-A0A3M2L022-F1
#
_cell.length_a   1.000
_cell.length_b   1.000
_cell.length_c   1.000
_cell.angle_alpha   90.00
_cell.angle_beta   90.00
_cell.angle_gamma   90.00
#
_symmetry.space_group_name_H-M   'P 1'
#
loop_
_entity.id
_entity.type
_entity.pdbx_description
1 polymer ?
#
loop_
_entity_poly.entity_id
_entity_poly.type
_entity_poly.pdbx_seq_one_letter_code
_entity_poly.pdbx_strand_id
1 'polypeptide(L)' 'MIADAHVETLADLDPAVGSALGTRPGVSALPDYSPSGLEAVAEARRGALRELDRAERAPGAGAAGVGAG' A
#
# COMPACT_ATOMS: atom_id res chain seq x y z
N MET A 1 0.37 -9.74 -4.40
CA MET A 1 0.11 -9.96 -2.96
C MET A 1 -0.55 -8.70 -2.38
N ILE A 2 -1.12 -8.74 -1.15
CA ILE A 2 -1.73 -7.55 -0.51
C ILE A 2 -0.72 -6.40 -0.45
N ALA A 3 0.54 -6.71 -0.13
CA ALA A 3 1.64 -5.74 -0.14
C ALA A 3 1.84 -5.11 -1.53
N ASP A 4 1.95 -5.90 -2.59
CA ASP A 4 2.15 -5.37 -3.96
C ASP A 4 0.99 -4.46 -4.39
N ALA A 5 -0.25 -4.88 -4.12
CA ALA A 5 -1.44 -4.08 -4.44
C ALA A 5 -1.48 -2.77 -3.66
N HIS A 6 -1.07 -2.80 -2.39
CA HIS A 6 -0.97 -1.60 -1.56
C HIS A 6 0.12 -0.64 -2.06
N VAL A 7 1.29 -1.16 -2.43
CA VAL A 7 2.39 -0.37 -2.98
C VAL A 7 1.99 0.29 -4.29
N GLU A 8 1.34 -0.44 -5.20
CA GLU A 8 0.86 0.12 -6.47
C GLU A 8 -0.17 1.22 -6.23
N THR A 9 -1.13 0.99 -5.33
CA THR A 9 -2.13 2.00 -4.94
C THR A 9 -1.48 3.26 -4.37
N LEU A 10 -0.46 3.11 -3.52
CA LEU A 10 0.27 4.26 -2.98
C LEU A 10 1.09 4.99 -4.05
N ALA A 11 1.68 4.27 -5.01
CA ALA A 11 2.42 4.87 -6.12
C ALA A 11 1.50 5.66 -7.07
N ASP A 12 0.23 5.26 -7.19
CA ASP A 12 -0.78 6.00 -7.96
C ASP A 12 -1.30 7.24 -7.23
N LEU A 13 -1.46 7.18 -5.90
CA LEU A 13 -1.93 8.30 -5.09
C LEU A 13 -0.84 9.33 -4.78
N ASP A 14 0.41 8.88 -4.62
CA ASP A 14 1.55 9.72 -4.26
C ASP A 14 2.68 9.57 -5.30
N PRO A 15 2.84 10.56 -6.20
CA PRO A 15 3.92 10.60 -7.19
C PRO A 15 5.33 10.44 -6.61
N ALA A 16 5.56 10.86 -5.36
CA ALA A 16 6.85 10.72 -4.70
C ALA A 16 7.16 9.26 -4.38
N VAL A 17 6.14 8.45 -4.05
CA VAL A 17 6.29 7.00 -3.84
C VAL A 17 6.70 6.31 -5.15
N GLY A 18 5.98 6.58 -6.24
CA GLY A 18 6.32 6.02 -7.55
C GLY A 18 7.73 6.44 -8.04
N SER A 19 8.15 7.66 -7.72
CA SER A 19 9.50 8.15 -8.03
C SER A 19 10.57 7.46 -7.20
N ALA A 20 10.36 7.33 -5.88
CA ALA A 20 11.31 6.69 -4.97
C ALA A 20 11.50 5.20 -5.28
N LEU A 21 10.46 4.53 -5.78
CA LEU A 21 10.50 3.13 -6.23
C LEU A 21 11.03 2.96 -7.66
N GLY A 22 11.17 4.05 -8.43
CA GLY A 22 11.58 4.00 -9.84
C GLY A 22 10.52 3.44 -10.79
N THR A 23 9.26 3.36 -10.38
CA THR A 23 8.16 2.75 -11.15
C THR A 23 7.37 3.75 -12.00
N ARG A 24 7.54 5.05 -11.76
CA ARG A 24 6.87 6.15 -12.48
C ARG A 24 7.88 7.19 -12.96
N PRO A 25 8.69 6.88 -13.99
CA PRO A 25 9.70 7.81 -14.49
C PRO A 25 9.06 9.04 -15.14
N GLY A 26 9.69 10.20 -14.98
CA GLY A 26 9.28 11.45 -15.65
C GLY A 26 8.07 12.16 -15.04
N VAL A 27 7.57 11.71 -13.89
CA VAL A 27 6.50 12.41 -13.17
C VAL A 27 7.07 13.64 -12.47
N SER A 28 6.49 14.82 -12.74
CA SER A 28 6.81 16.09 -12.09
C SER A 28 5.70 16.62 -11.19
N ALA A 29 4.61 15.86 -11.04
CA ALA A 29 3.49 16.21 -10.18
C ALA A 29 3.91 16.11 -8.71
N LEU A 30 3.36 16.98 -7.88
CA LEU A 30 3.53 16.92 -6.43
C LEU A 30 2.41 16.10 -5.79
N PRO A 31 2.63 15.53 -4.58
CA PRO A 31 1.57 14.88 -3.83
C PRO A 31 0.43 15.85 -3.50
N ASP A 32 -0.79 15.34 -3.48
CA ASP A 32 -1.96 16.11 -3.04
C ASP A 32 -2.01 16.17 -1.50
N TYR A 33 -1.56 17.29 -0.95
CA TYR A 33 -1.58 17.56 0.49
C TYR A 33 -2.89 18.18 1.00
N SER A 34 -3.91 18.30 0.15
CA SER A 34 -5.25 18.71 0.61
C SER A 34 -5.86 17.67 1.56
N PRO A 35 -6.89 18.05 2.34
CA PRO A 35 -7.60 17.08 3.19
C PRO A 35 -8.12 15.86 2.42
N SER A 36 -8.62 16.03 1.19
CA SER A 36 -9.10 14.92 0.36
C SER A 36 -7.97 13.99 -0.10
N GLY A 37 -6.82 14.55 -0.49
CA GLY A 37 -5.65 13.76 -0.88
C GLY A 37 -5.12 12.92 0.28
N LEU A 38 -4.99 13.53 1.46
CA LEU A 38 -4.59 12.83 2.68
C LEU A 38 -5.59 11.73 3.08
N GLU A 39 -6.88 11.99 2.93
CA GLU A 39 -7.93 11.00 3.22
C GLU A 39 -7.87 9.81 2.26
N ALA A 40 -7.57 10.03 0.97
CA ALA A 40 -7.40 8.96 0.00
C ALA A 40 -6.25 8.01 0.37
N VAL A 41 -5.11 8.57 0.78
CA VAL A 41 -3.97 7.78 1.28
C VAL A 41 -4.32 7.04 2.56
N ALA A 42 -5.02 7.70 3.49
CA ALA A 42 -5.46 7.07 4.74
C ALA A 42 -6.41 5.89 4.47
N GLU A 43 -7.34 6.03 3.53
CA GLU A 43 -8.26 4.96 3.16
C GLU A 43 -7.56 3.80 2.48
N ALA A 44 -6.58 4.05 1.60
CA ALA A 44 -5.76 2.99 1.00
C ALA A 44 -5.02 2.16 2.07
N ARG A 45 -4.48 2.82 3.11
CA ARG A 45 -3.84 2.14 4.25
C ARG A 45 -4.84 1.31 5.05
N ARG A 46 -5.99 1.88 5.41
CA ARG A 46 -7.05 1.15 6.14
C ARG A 46 -7.58 -0.02 5.33
N GLY A 47 -7.71 0.12 4.02
CA GLY A 47 -8.09 -0.95 3.09
C GLY A 47 -7.14 -2.13 3.15
N ALA A 48 -5.84 -1.88 2.97
CA ALA A 48 -4.81 -2.92 3.06
C ALA A 48 -4.79 -3.62 4.42
N LEU A 49 -4.94 -2.87 5.52
CA LEU A 49 -5.03 -3.46 6.86
C LEU A 49 -6.24 -4.39 7.00
N ARG A 50 -7.43 -3.98 6.54
CA ARG A 50 -8.63 -4.84 6.57
C ARG A 50 -8.46 -6.11 5.73
N GLU A 51 -7.75 -6.04 4.62
CA GLU A 51 -7.44 -7.22 3.80
C GLU A 51 -6.46 -8.16 4.48
N LEU A 52 -5.39 -7.61 5.08
CA LEU A 52 -4.43 -8.38 5.86
C LEU A 52 -5.12 -9.10 7.02
N ASP A 53 -5.94 -8.36 7.76
CA ASP A 53 -6.80 -8.85 8.84
C ASP A 53 -7.70 -10.02 8.40
N ARG A 54 -8.21 -9.98 7.17
CA ARG A 54 -9.02 -11.06 6.62
C ARG A 54 -8.14 -12.27 6.28
N ALA A 55 -6.98 -12.04 5.68
CA ALA A 55 -6.05 -13.10 5.30
C ALA A 55 -5.51 -13.85 6.53
N GLU A 56 -5.18 -13.15 7.61
CA GLU A 56 -4.69 -13.75 8.86
C GLU A 56 -5.75 -14.61 9.57
N ARG A 57 -7.04 -14.27 9.42
CA ARG A 57 -8.16 -15.04 9.98
C ARG A 57 -8.59 -16.22 9.09
N ALA A 58 -8.03 -16.33 7.89
CA ALA A 58 -8.40 -17.41 6.97
C ALA A 58 -7.90 -18.77 7.50
N PRO A 59 -8.69 -19.85 7.36
CA PRO A 59 -8.25 -21.20 7.71
C PRO A 59 -6.96 -21.56 6.95
N GLY A 60 -5.90 -21.94 7.67
CA GLY A 60 -4.60 -22.27 7.09
C GLY A 60 -3.56 -21.14 7.12
N ALA A 61 -3.89 -19.95 7.64
CA ALA A 61 -2.93 -18.84 7.83
C ALA A 61 -1.83 -19.17 8.87
N GLY A 62 -2.07 -20.13 9.77
CA GLY A 62 -1.12 -20.60 10.79
C GLY A 62 -0.13 -21.65 10.26
N ALA A 63 0.75 -21.27 9.34
CA ALA A 63 1.96 -22.07 9.01
C ALA A 63 3.11 -21.26 8.38
N ALA A 64 2.93 -19.96 8.10
CA ALA A 64 3.92 -19.14 7.39
C ALA A 64 4.53 -18.00 8.24
N GLY A 65 4.60 -18.18 9.56
CA GLY A 65 5.00 -17.10 10.49
C GLY A 65 5.89 -17.50 11.66
N VAL A 66 6.53 -18.68 11.62
CA VAL A 66 7.62 -19.01 12.55
C VAL A 66 8.77 -19.62 11.76
N GLY A 67 9.68 -18.78 11.27
CA GLY A 67 10.97 -19.22 10.74
C GLY A 67 11.45 -18.44 9.52
N ALA A 68 12.19 -17.36 9.77
CA ALA A 68 13.41 -17.02 9.02
C ALA A 68 14.10 -15.81 9.67
N GLY A 69 15.22 -16.08 10.37
CA GLY A 69 16.33 -15.13 10.59
C GLY A 69 16.22 -14.21 11.78
#